data_AF-A0A7R9TMZ1-F1
#
_entry.id   AF-A0A7R9TMZ1-F1
#
_cell.length_a   1.000
_cell.length_b   1.000
_cell.length_c   1.000
_cell.angle_alpha   90.00
_cell.angle_beta   90.00
_cell.angle_gamma   90.00
#
_symmetry.space_group_name_H-M   'P 1'
#
loop_
_entity.id
_entity.type
_entity.pdbx_description
1 polymer ?
#
loop_
_entity_poly.entity_id
_entity_poly.type
_entity_poly.pdbx_seq_one_letter_code
_entity_poly.pdbx_strand_id
1 'polypeptide(L)'
;EEEAAAAAAAEGGAGGAQEGAAAGAADGGKYKEKRQGHHKGIDPLIMYNDAAVNASIRAFYGLAEGAFPMESQLLVRSIGGLPKRIYYVSKPVADLIALNEKTHELKVVVVGVKMFERQEVKDGSVACAYRLAQEGLSWLEGVMTKQVLRLTLAEMHTMLATRSQPRHYFEGATGEALDALSKGCCVIRLRDGEALPEGTVAGAAPVSVPCWKGPASLNLLITSTDAHVILEQLGGKKESEPKVDKPAEAAAAKVEVEGEGPAQAKAEGEGAPAPMEAEA
;
A
#
# COMPACT_ATOMS: atom_id res chain seq x y z
N GLU A 1 46.63 60.19 -5.45
CA GLU A 1 45.75 59.39 -6.30
C GLU A 1 44.80 58.63 -5.36
N GLU A 2 43.84 59.27 -4.67
CA GLU A 2 42.75 60.14 -5.17
C GLU A 2 41.90 59.35 -6.19
N GLU A 3 40.59 59.09 -6.08
CA GLU A 3 39.45 59.47 -5.21
C GLU A 3 38.26 58.60 -5.71
N ALA A 4 37.55 57.85 -4.86
CA ALA A 4 36.19 58.10 -4.34
C ALA A 4 35.09 58.61 -5.29
N ALA A 5 33.85 58.20 -4.93
CA ALA A 5 32.52 58.73 -5.29
C ALA A 5 31.84 58.21 -6.58
N ALA A 6 30.51 58.19 -6.73
CA ALA A 6 29.32 57.96 -5.90
C ALA A 6 28.12 58.26 -6.81
N ALA A 7 27.00 57.57 -6.56
CA ALA A 7 25.60 57.99 -6.74
C ALA A 7 25.07 58.49 -8.11
N ALA A 8 23.93 57.91 -8.53
CA ALA A 8 22.59 58.53 -8.39
C ALA A 8 21.63 58.13 -9.52
N ALA A 9 20.36 58.02 -9.12
CA ALA A 9 19.19 57.63 -9.90
C ALA A 9 18.69 58.70 -10.87
N ALA A 10 17.85 58.29 -11.83
CA ALA A 10 16.75 59.11 -12.33
C ALA A 10 15.63 58.21 -12.90
N GLU A 11 14.42 58.47 -12.40
CA GLU A 11 13.12 57.94 -12.83
C GLU A 11 12.63 58.53 -14.16
N GLY A 12 11.60 57.87 -14.71
CA GLY A 12 10.63 58.43 -15.66
C GLY A 12 10.33 57.42 -16.77
N GLY A 13 9.12 56.94 -17.02
CA GLY A 13 7.79 57.30 -16.54
C GLY A 13 6.78 56.96 -17.64
N ALA A 14 5.60 56.53 -17.21
CA ALA A 14 4.31 56.54 -17.92
C ALA A 14 4.04 55.51 -19.04
N GLY A 15 3.06 54.64 -18.76
CA GLY A 15 1.74 54.81 -19.37
C GLY A 15 1.22 53.64 -20.23
N GLY A 16 0.10 53.06 -19.81
CA GLY A 16 -0.80 52.28 -20.67
C GLY A 16 -1.49 51.11 -19.97
N ALA A 17 -2.70 51.35 -19.47
CA ALA A 17 -3.57 50.38 -18.80
C ALA A 17 -4.56 49.69 -19.76
N GLN A 18 -5.01 48.49 -19.31
CA GLN A 18 -6.29 47.79 -19.60
C GLN A 18 -6.53 47.33 -21.06
N GLU A 19 -7.19 46.19 -21.36
CA GLU A 19 -8.13 45.34 -20.61
C GLU A 19 -8.23 43.96 -21.31
N GLY A 20 -8.91 43.01 -20.67
CA GLY A 20 -8.81 41.56 -20.88
C GLY A 20 -9.47 40.95 -22.11
N ALA A 21 -9.17 39.67 -22.34
CA ALA A 21 -10.09 38.65 -22.84
C ALA A 21 -9.49 37.25 -22.66
N ALA A 22 -10.27 36.35 -22.09
CA ALA A 22 -9.96 34.94 -21.85
C ALA A 22 -9.94 34.12 -23.15
N ALA A 23 -9.06 33.13 -23.24
CA ALA A 23 -9.29 31.87 -23.96
C ALA A 23 -8.20 30.86 -23.59
N GLY A 24 -8.61 29.64 -23.26
CA GLY A 24 -7.77 28.64 -22.64
C GLY A 24 -6.80 27.91 -23.57
N ALA A 25 -5.92 27.14 -22.92
CA ALA A 25 -5.35 25.93 -23.46
C ALA A 25 -5.19 24.97 -22.29
N ALA A 26 -6.15 24.06 -22.16
CA ALA A 26 -5.93 22.83 -21.43
C ALA A 26 -4.78 22.11 -22.13
N ASP A 27 -3.59 22.11 -21.50
CA ASP A 27 -2.49 21.26 -21.95
C ASP A 27 -2.92 19.82 -21.68
N GLY A 28 -3.48 19.21 -22.73
CA GLY A 28 -3.77 17.79 -22.80
C GLY A 28 -2.46 17.04 -22.68
N GLY A 29 -2.06 16.79 -21.43
CA GLY A 29 -0.94 15.95 -21.08
C GLY A 29 -1.09 14.62 -21.80
N LYS A 30 -0.34 14.48 -22.89
CA LYS A 30 -0.27 13.27 -23.70
C LYS A 30 0.06 12.14 -22.75
N TYR A 31 -0.90 11.26 -22.49
CA TYR A 31 -0.65 9.98 -21.84
C TYR A 31 0.50 9.34 -22.62
N LYS A 32 1.68 9.27 -21.99
CA LYS A 32 2.84 8.63 -22.59
C LYS A 32 2.38 7.25 -23.03
N GLU A 33 2.49 7.00 -24.33
CA GLU A 33 2.19 5.73 -24.95
C GLU A 33 2.83 4.64 -24.10
N LYS A 34 1.99 3.77 -23.51
CA LYS A 34 2.50 2.70 -22.67
C LYS A 34 3.50 1.93 -23.52
N ARG A 35 4.75 1.82 -23.06
CA ARG A 35 5.72 0.85 -23.57
C ARG A 35 5.14 -0.54 -23.34
N GLN A 36 4.19 -0.95 -24.18
CA GLN A 36 3.74 -2.32 -24.24
C GLN A 36 4.88 -3.07 -24.89
N GLY A 37 5.45 -4.04 -24.19
CA GLY A 37 6.39 -4.96 -24.83
C GLY A 37 5.70 -5.67 -26.00
N HIS A 38 6.45 -6.44 -26.79
CA HIS A 38 5.90 -7.22 -27.92
C HIS A 38 4.68 -8.10 -27.54
N HIS A 39 4.49 -8.39 -26.26
CA HIS A 39 3.36 -9.14 -25.73
C HIS A 39 2.20 -8.21 -25.34
N LYS A 40 1.20 -8.12 -26.23
CA LYS A 40 -0.07 -7.41 -25.98
C LYS A 40 -0.71 -7.88 -24.65
N GLY A 41 -1.24 -6.92 -23.89
CA GLY A 41 -2.04 -7.16 -22.67
C GLY A 41 -1.26 -7.38 -21.38
N ILE A 42 0.09 -7.35 -21.39
CA ILE A 42 0.91 -7.40 -20.17
C ILE A 42 1.91 -6.25 -20.18
N ASP A 43 1.78 -5.32 -19.23
CA ASP A 43 2.75 -4.25 -19.02
C ASP A 43 4.11 -4.86 -18.61
N PRO A 44 5.25 -4.44 -19.22
CA PRO A 44 6.55 -5.03 -18.93
C PRO A 44 6.97 -4.81 -17.48
N LEU A 45 7.82 -5.70 -16.97
CA LEU A 45 8.55 -5.48 -15.73
C LEU A 45 9.79 -4.66 -16.02
N ILE A 46 9.99 -3.62 -15.22
CA ILE A 46 11.12 -2.70 -15.35
C ILE A 46 11.84 -2.57 -14.02
N MET A 47 13.13 -2.28 -14.08
CA MET A 47 13.93 -1.95 -12.91
C MET A 47 13.40 -0.69 -12.25
N TYR A 48 13.26 -0.71 -10.92
CA TYR A 48 12.77 0.41 -10.14
C TYR A 48 13.82 0.93 -9.17
N ASN A 49 14.19 2.19 -9.33
CA ASN A 49 15.12 2.87 -8.44
C ASN A 49 14.75 4.36 -8.33
N ASP A 50 13.76 4.66 -7.50
CA ASP A 50 13.37 6.03 -7.17
C ASP A 50 13.99 6.40 -5.82
N ALA A 51 14.93 7.34 -5.84
CA ALA A 51 15.68 7.73 -4.64
C ALA A 51 14.79 8.30 -3.54
N ALA A 52 13.75 9.06 -3.88
CA ALA A 52 12.85 9.66 -2.90
C ALA A 52 11.95 8.61 -2.24
N VAL A 53 11.41 7.68 -3.04
CA VAL A 53 10.62 6.56 -2.51
C VAL A 53 11.47 5.63 -1.65
N ASN A 54 12.66 5.26 -2.12
CA ASN A 54 13.59 4.41 -1.37
C ASN A 54 13.98 5.06 -0.04
N ALA A 55 14.32 6.35 -0.03
CA ALA A 55 14.63 7.09 1.19
C ALA A 55 13.43 7.16 2.16
N SER A 56 12.22 7.40 1.65
CA SER A 56 10.98 7.43 2.45
C SER A 56 10.74 6.08 3.15
N ILE A 57 10.83 4.97 2.41
CA ILE A 57 10.66 3.61 2.95
C ILE A 57 11.72 3.33 4.02
N ARG A 58 13.00 3.62 3.75
CA ARG A 58 14.08 3.42 4.72
C ARG A 58 13.86 4.21 6.01
N ALA A 59 13.54 5.49 5.89
CA ALA A 59 13.35 6.37 7.04
C ALA A 59 12.17 5.91 7.91
N PHE A 60 11.07 5.48 7.27
CA PHE A 60 9.84 5.06 7.93
C PHE A 60 9.99 3.72 8.66
N TYR A 61 10.56 2.70 8.01
CA TYR A 61 10.74 1.36 8.61
C TYR A 61 12.08 1.20 9.37
N GLY A 62 12.94 2.21 9.32
CA GLY A 62 14.24 2.17 9.98
C GLY A 62 15.17 1.13 9.36
N LEU A 63 15.23 1.10 8.03
CA LEU A 63 16.15 0.22 7.30
C LEU A 63 17.51 0.92 7.17
N ALA A 64 18.56 0.31 7.71
CA ALA A 64 19.91 0.84 7.56
C ALA A 64 20.35 0.85 6.09
N GLU A 65 21.27 1.75 5.76
CA GLU A 65 21.85 1.80 4.42
C GLU A 65 22.58 0.48 4.11
N GLY A 66 22.39 -0.05 2.90
CA GLY A 66 22.94 -1.34 2.49
C GLY A 66 22.29 -2.59 3.12
N ALA A 67 21.41 -2.46 4.12
CA ALA A 67 20.76 -3.62 4.76
C ALA A 67 19.80 -4.38 3.82
N PHE A 68 19.28 -3.70 2.80
CA PHE A 68 18.43 -4.29 1.78
C PHE A 68 18.69 -3.64 0.41
N PRO A 69 18.84 -4.41 -0.68
CA PRO A 69 19.33 -3.93 -1.98
C PRO A 69 18.23 -3.25 -2.81
N MET A 70 17.64 -2.16 -2.30
CA MET A 70 16.54 -1.44 -2.94
C MET A 70 16.91 -0.83 -4.30
N GLU A 71 18.18 -0.43 -4.48
CA GLU A 71 18.65 0.30 -5.66
C GLU A 71 18.74 -0.57 -6.91
N SER A 72 18.86 -1.88 -6.76
CA SER A 72 19.22 -2.78 -7.87
C SER A 72 18.33 -4.01 -8.01
N GLN A 73 17.46 -4.29 -7.03
CA GLN A 73 16.69 -5.55 -6.99
C GLN A 73 15.18 -5.33 -6.84
N LEU A 74 14.70 -4.11 -7.13
CA LEU A 74 13.28 -3.79 -7.14
C LEU A 74 12.74 -3.68 -8.57
N LEU A 75 11.53 -4.20 -8.77
CA LEU A 75 10.81 -4.20 -10.05
C LEU A 75 9.41 -3.61 -9.91
N VAL A 76 8.93 -2.97 -10.98
CA VAL A 76 7.57 -2.47 -11.10
C VAL A 76 7.00 -2.73 -12.50
N ARG A 77 5.68 -2.62 -12.66
CA ARG A 77 5.01 -2.72 -13.98
C ARG A 77 4.52 -1.39 -14.54
N SER A 78 4.47 -0.34 -13.71
CA SER A 78 3.94 0.96 -14.11
C SER A 78 4.98 2.04 -13.88
N ILE A 79 5.23 2.83 -14.92
CA ILE A 79 6.13 3.99 -14.93
C ILE A 79 5.38 5.33 -14.77
N GLY A 80 4.05 5.32 -14.74
CA GLY A 80 3.23 6.52 -14.56
C GLY A 80 2.96 6.81 -13.09
N GLY A 81 3.73 7.72 -12.49
CA GLY A 81 3.62 8.11 -11.07
C GLY A 81 4.08 7.01 -10.11
N LEU A 82 3.63 7.07 -8.85
CA LEU A 82 4.00 6.10 -7.83
C LEU A 82 3.47 4.69 -8.20
N PRO A 83 4.33 3.67 -8.37
CA PRO A 83 3.90 2.32 -8.68
C PRO A 83 2.92 1.75 -7.66
N LYS A 84 1.88 1.03 -8.11
CA LYS A 84 0.92 0.36 -7.21
C LYS A 84 1.58 -0.72 -6.34
N ARG A 85 2.57 -1.43 -6.89
CA ARG A 85 3.26 -2.55 -6.26
C ARG A 85 4.74 -2.52 -6.64
N ILE A 86 5.59 -2.83 -5.68
CA ILE A 86 7.03 -2.99 -5.86
C ILE A 86 7.38 -4.43 -5.50
N TYR A 87 8.08 -5.10 -6.42
CA TYR A 87 8.49 -6.48 -6.28
C TYR A 87 9.99 -6.55 -6.01
N TYR A 88 10.41 -7.47 -5.16
CA TYR A 88 11.81 -7.82 -4.93
C TYR A 88 12.18 -9.08 -5.70
N VAL A 89 13.38 -9.09 -6.30
CA VAL A 89 13.95 -10.26 -6.99
C VAL A 89 15.39 -10.49 -6.58
N SER A 90 15.92 -11.70 -6.76
CA SER A 90 17.35 -11.95 -6.61
C SER A 90 18.15 -11.27 -7.72
N LYS A 91 19.44 -11.00 -7.48
CA LYS A 91 20.32 -10.33 -8.45
C LYS A 91 20.34 -11.01 -9.84
N PRO A 92 20.48 -12.34 -9.97
CA PRO A 92 20.46 -12.99 -11.30
C PRO A 92 19.13 -12.75 -12.05
N VAL A 93 18.02 -12.70 -11.32
CA VAL A 93 16.71 -12.42 -11.91
C VAL A 93 16.60 -10.94 -12.30
N ALA A 94 17.13 -10.02 -11.49
CA ALA A 94 17.22 -8.60 -11.87
C ALA A 94 18.02 -8.41 -13.17
N ASP A 95 19.18 -9.07 -13.28
CA ASP A 95 20.04 -9.01 -14.47
C ASP A 95 19.31 -9.58 -15.71
N LEU A 96 18.57 -10.69 -15.56
CA LEU A 96 17.72 -11.27 -16.62
C LEU A 96 16.60 -10.31 -17.06
N ILE A 97 15.91 -9.67 -16.10
CA ILE A 97 14.82 -8.74 -16.40
C ILE A 97 15.36 -7.49 -17.10
N ALA A 98 16.51 -6.97 -16.68
CA ALA A 98 17.18 -5.85 -17.33
C ALA A 98 17.63 -6.18 -18.77
N LEU A 99 18.01 -7.44 -19.03
CA LEU A 99 18.26 -7.92 -20.40
C LEU A 99 16.96 -8.02 -21.20
N ASN A 100 15.91 -8.61 -20.62
CA ASN A 100 14.61 -8.76 -21.26
C ASN A 100 13.92 -7.41 -21.54
N GLU A 101 14.22 -6.35 -20.79
CA GLU A 101 13.74 -4.99 -21.09
C GLU A 101 14.29 -4.49 -22.43
N LYS A 102 15.44 -5.00 -22.89
CA LYS A 102 16.07 -4.64 -24.17
C LYS A 102 15.67 -5.59 -25.30
N THR A 103 15.57 -6.89 -25.02
CA THR A 103 15.29 -7.91 -26.04
C THR A 103 13.80 -8.18 -26.24
N HIS A 104 12.99 -7.99 -25.19
CA HIS A 104 11.55 -8.25 -25.18
C HIS A 104 11.18 -9.67 -25.64
N GLU A 105 12.02 -10.66 -25.31
CA GLU A 105 11.85 -12.07 -25.72
C GLU A 105 10.98 -12.86 -24.74
N LEU A 106 10.91 -12.44 -23.48
CA LEU A 106 10.18 -13.12 -22.41
C LEU A 106 8.89 -12.38 -22.06
N LYS A 107 7.78 -13.14 -22.10
CA LYS A 107 6.49 -12.74 -21.53
C LYS A 107 6.43 -13.08 -20.04
N VAL A 108 6.91 -12.17 -19.20
CA VAL A 108 6.94 -12.39 -17.74
C VAL A 108 5.60 -12.02 -17.10
N VAL A 109 4.85 -13.03 -16.62
CA VAL A 109 3.54 -12.86 -15.96
C VAL A 109 3.68 -12.59 -14.46
N VAL A 110 4.56 -13.32 -13.77
CA VAL A 110 4.87 -13.14 -12.34
C VAL A 110 6.36 -13.36 -12.15
N VAL A 111 6.98 -12.56 -11.28
CA VAL A 111 8.37 -12.76 -10.86
C VAL A 111 8.56 -12.14 -9.48
N GLY A 112 9.45 -12.74 -8.69
CA GLY A 112 9.86 -12.19 -7.40
C GLY A 112 8.78 -12.26 -6.32
N VAL A 113 9.00 -11.49 -5.27
CA VAL A 113 8.15 -11.39 -4.09
C VAL A 113 7.57 -9.99 -4.03
N LYS A 114 6.26 -9.86 -3.83
CA LYS A 114 5.64 -8.55 -3.63
C LYS A 114 6.11 -7.99 -2.29
N MET A 115 6.87 -6.91 -2.33
CA MET A 115 7.48 -6.33 -1.12
C MET A 115 6.65 -5.19 -0.56
N PHE A 116 6.23 -4.29 -1.43
CA PHE A 116 5.49 -3.10 -1.05
C PHE A 116 4.24 -2.90 -1.90
N GLU A 117 3.20 -2.36 -1.29
CA GLU A 117 2.00 -1.88 -1.97
C GLU A 117 1.78 -0.41 -1.65
N ARG A 118 1.33 0.36 -2.65
CA ARG A 118 0.99 1.76 -2.46
C ARG A 118 -0.18 1.89 -1.48
N GLN A 119 -0.04 2.73 -0.48
CA GLN A 119 -1.11 3.16 0.41
C GLN A 119 -1.36 4.65 0.19
N GLU A 120 -2.61 5.03 -0.04
CA GLU A 120 -3.01 6.43 -0.24
C GLU A 120 -3.84 6.89 0.95
N VAL A 121 -3.44 8.02 1.52
CA VAL A 121 -4.16 8.68 2.60
C VAL A 121 -4.42 10.10 2.15
N LYS A 122 -5.70 10.44 2.01
CA LYS A 122 -6.16 11.69 1.38
C LYS A 122 -5.68 12.96 2.09
N ASP A 123 -5.39 12.87 3.38
CA ASP A 123 -5.01 14.00 4.25
C ASP A 123 -3.49 14.23 4.33
N GLY A 124 -2.67 13.43 3.63
CA GLY A 124 -1.21 13.54 3.67
C GLY A 124 -0.57 13.21 5.03
N SER A 125 -1.35 12.67 5.97
CA SER A 125 -0.92 12.44 7.36
C SER A 125 0.04 11.25 7.56
N VAL A 126 0.35 10.52 6.49
CA VAL A 126 1.23 9.35 6.54
C VAL A 126 2.49 9.62 5.73
N ALA A 127 3.63 9.55 6.43
CA ALA A 127 4.94 9.92 5.89
C ALA A 127 5.47 8.99 4.77
N CYS A 128 4.94 7.76 4.69
CA CYS A 128 5.35 6.79 3.68
C CYS A 128 4.17 6.35 2.81
N ALA A 129 4.30 6.48 1.50
CA ALA A 129 3.26 6.08 0.54
C ALA A 129 3.20 4.56 0.30
N TYR A 130 4.00 3.76 0.99
CA TYR A 130 4.09 2.32 0.81
C TYR A 130 3.88 1.57 2.12
N ARG A 131 3.09 0.50 2.05
CA ARG A 131 2.97 -0.51 3.11
C ARG A 131 3.74 -1.77 2.74
N LEU A 132 4.20 -2.50 3.75
CA LEU A 132 4.73 -3.85 3.61
C LEU A 132 3.61 -4.81 3.21
N ALA A 133 3.90 -5.67 2.24
CA ALA A 133 3.07 -6.84 1.94
C ALA A 133 3.46 -8.02 2.84
N GLN A 134 2.49 -8.85 3.23
CA GLN A 134 2.73 -10.05 4.04
C GLN A 134 3.81 -10.96 3.43
N GLU A 135 3.75 -11.17 2.11
CA GLU A 135 4.68 -12.04 1.37
C GLU A 135 6.14 -11.57 1.46
N GLY A 136 6.37 -10.25 1.53
CA GLY A 136 7.70 -9.66 1.59
C GLY A 136 8.23 -9.47 3.01
N LEU A 137 7.36 -9.55 4.02
CA LEU A 137 7.68 -9.16 5.39
C LEU A 137 8.84 -9.97 5.99
N SER A 138 8.90 -11.27 5.73
CA SER A 138 9.98 -12.14 6.22
C SER A 138 11.38 -11.73 5.73
N TRP A 139 11.48 -11.01 4.61
CA TRP A 139 12.75 -10.51 4.08
C TRP A 139 13.21 -9.21 4.74
N LEU A 140 12.29 -8.43 5.32
CA LEU A 140 12.59 -7.13 5.92
C LEU A 140 12.54 -7.14 7.44
N GLU A 141 11.76 -8.03 8.06
CA GLU A 141 11.53 -8.02 9.51
C GLU A 141 12.82 -8.10 10.35
N GLY A 142 13.88 -8.73 9.84
CA GLY A 142 15.16 -8.86 10.55
C GLY A 142 16.04 -7.61 10.49
N VAL A 143 15.76 -6.70 9.55
CA VAL A 143 16.54 -5.46 9.33
C VAL A 143 15.75 -4.19 9.67
N MET A 144 14.47 -4.33 10.02
CA MET A 144 13.60 -3.23 10.45
C MET A 144 13.88 -2.83 11.90
N THR A 145 13.99 -1.52 12.14
CA THR A 145 14.20 -0.96 13.48
C THR A 145 13.08 -0.02 13.95
N LYS A 146 12.17 0.38 13.05
CA LYS A 146 11.00 1.22 13.34
C LYS A 146 9.71 0.58 12.87
N GLN A 147 8.57 1.12 13.31
CA GLN A 147 7.24 0.63 12.95
C GLN A 147 7.01 -0.85 13.32
N VAL A 148 7.66 -1.32 14.39
CA VAL A 148 7.48 -2.67 14.95
C VAL A 148 6.84 -2.55 16.33
N LEU A 149 5.71 -3.22 16.53
CA LEU A 149 5.02 -3.33 17.82
C LEU A 149 5.17 -4.75 18.34
N ARG A 150 5.66 -4.91 19.57
CA ARG A 150 5.83 -6.22 20.19
C ARG A 150 4.70 -6.52 21.17
N LEU A 151 3.91 -7.52 20.84
CA LEU A 151 2.75 -7.96 21.58
C LEU A 151 3.09 -9.17 22.46
N THR A 152 2.42 -9.27 23.60
CA THR A 152 2.28 -10.53 24.33
C THR A 152 1.51 -11.55 23.47
N LEU A 153 1.60 -12.83 23.82
CA LEU A 153 0.85 -13.88 23.13
C LEU A 153 -0.67 -13.63 23.20
N ALA A 154 -1.18 -13.16 24.34
CA ALA A 154 -2.60 -12.85 24.52
C ALA A 154 -3.07 -11.72 23.60
N GLU A 155 -2.34 -10.60 23.56
CA GLU A 155 -2.63 -9.49 22.67
C GLU A 155 -2.57 -9.92 21.19
N MET A 156 -1.59 -10.75 20.83
CA MET A 156 -1.45 -11.30 19.47
C MET A 156 -2.65 -12.18 19.10
N HIS A 157 -3.07 -13.10 19.99
CA HIS A 157 -4.25 -13.94 19.77
C HIS A 157 -5.51 -13.10 19.57
N THR A 158 -5.75 -12.13 20.45
CA THR A 158 -6.88 -11.22 20.33
C THR A 158 -6.84 -10.42 19.02
N MET A 159 -5.68 -9.88 18.65
CA MET A 159 -5.51 -9.17 17.37
C MET A 159 -5.79 -10.06 16.16
N LEU A 160 -5.32 -11.31 16.15
CA LEU A 160 -5.55 -12.26 15.06
C LEU A 160 -7.01 -12.71 14.98
N ALA A 161 -7.67 -12.89 16.12
CA ALA A 161 -9.08 -13.29 16.19
C ALA A 161 -10.03 -12.18 15.75
N THR A 162 -9.86 -10.95 16.27
CA THR A 162 -10.78 -9.84 16.00
C THR A 162 -10.39 -8.99 14.80
N ARG A 163 -9.12 -9.05 14.38
CA ARG A 163 -8.51 -8.32 13.26
C ARG A 163 -8.43 -6.80 13.43
N SER A 164 -9.06 -6.25 14.46
CA SER A 164 -9.05 -4.84 14.81
C SER A 164 -9.19 -4.69 16.32
N GLN A 165 -8.41 -3.77 16.90
CA GLN A 165 -8.52 -3.37 18.30
C GLN A 165 -8.49 -1.84 18.41
N PRO A 166 -9.33 -1.24 19.28
CA PRO A 166 -9.25 0.17 19.56
C PRO A 166 -7.95 0.48 20.31
N ARG A 167 -7.43 1.71 20.20
CA ARG A 167 -6.18 2.11 20.84
C ARG A 167 -6.17 1.80 22.33
N HIS A 168 -7.26 2.05 23.05
CA HIS A 168 -7.35 1.86 24.50
C HIS A 168 -7.28 0.39 24.96
N TYR A 169 -7.36 -0.58 24.05
CA TYR A 169 -7.10 -1.98 24.37
C TYR A 169 -5.63 -2.23 24.79
N PHE A 170 -4.70 -1.47 24.21
CA PHE A 170 -3.27 -1.63 24.49
C PHE A 170 -2.85 -0.76 25.67
N GLU A 171 -2.50 -1.40 26.78
CA GLU A 171 -2.11 -0.74 28.02
C GLU A 171 -0.61 -0.92 28.32
N GLY A 172 -0.11 -0.16 29.30
CA GLY A 172 1.28 -0.20 29.75
C GLY A 172 2.29 -0.06 28.60
N ALA A 173 3.33 -0.89 28.62
CA ALA A 173 4.41 -0.86 27.65
C ALA A 173 3.96 -1.07 26.20
N THR A 174 2.90 -1.87 25.95
CA THR A 174 2.37 -2.04 24.58
C THR A 174 1.72 -0.75 24.09
N GLY A 175 0.93 -0.10 24.95
CA GLY A 175 0.27 1.16 24.64
C GLY A 175 1.28 2.27 24.34
N GLU A 176 2.30 2.42 25.20
CA GLU A 176 3.39 3.38 25.01
C GLU A 176 4.16 3.13 23.70
N ALA A 177 4.50 1.87 23.40
CA ALA A 177 5.17 1.50 22.16
C ALA A 177 4.30 1.77 20.92
N LEU A 178 2.99 1.52 21.00
CA LEU A 178 2.04 1.80 19.92
C LEU A 178 1.90 3.31 19.66
N ASP A 179 1.91 4.13 20.71
CA ASP A 179 1.85 5.59 20.58
C ASP A 179 3.11 6.18 19.96
N ALA A 180 4.28 5.59 20.24
CA ALA A 180 5.55 5.97 19.65
C ALA A 180 5.61 5.67 18.13
N LEU A 181 4.73 4.82 17.60
CA LEU A 181 4.68 4.53 16.17
C LEU A 181 4.05 5.68 15.37
N SER A 182 4.59 5.93 14.19
CA SER A 182 3.98 6.83 13.21
C SER A 182 2.71 6.23 12.64
N LYS A 183 1.74 7.08 12.29
CA LYS A 183 0.52 6.68 11.58
C LYS A 183 0.90 5.99 10.26
N GLY A 184 0.15 4.95 9.90
CA GLY A 184 0.37 4.19 8.67
C GLY A 184 0.68 2.72 8.95
N CYS A 185 1.44 2.10 8.06
CA CYS A 185 1.78 0.68 8.18
C CYS A 185 2.79 0.44 9.32
N CYS A 186 2.50 -0.53 10.17
CA CYS A 186 3.43 -1.09 11.13
C CYS A 186 3.38 -2.62 11.08
N VAL A 187 4.22 -3.29 11.87
CA VAL A 187 4.30 -4.74 11.97
C VAL A 187 4.11 -5.12 13.41
N ILE A 188 3.17 -6.02 13.71
CA ILE A 188 3.07 -6.67 15.02
C ILE A 188 3.92 -7.94 15.02
N ARG A 189 4.59 -8.20 16.14
CA ARG A 189 5.40 -9.39 16.37
C ARG A 189 5.26 -9.83 17.81
N LEU A 190 5.45 -11.11 18.10
CA LEU A 190 5.55 -11.57 19.49
C LEU A 190 6.77 -10.97 20.19
N ARG A 191 6.63 -10.69 21.49
CA ARG A 191 7.75 -10.33 22.35
C ARG A 191 8.74 -11.49 22.44
N ASP A 192 10.01 -11.14 22.59
CA ASP A 192 11.05 -12.14 22.76
C ASP A 192 10.86 -12.82 24.13
N GLY A 193 10.90 -14.15 24.16
CA GLY A 193 10.71 -14.94 25.39
C GLY A 193 9.27 -15.32 25.74
N GLU A 194 8.27 -14.99 24.90
CA GLU A 194 6.90 -15.50 25.08
C GLU A 194 6.87 -17.03 24.97
N ALA A 195 6.34 -17.70 25.99
CA ALA A 195 6.17 -19.14 25.98
C ALA A 195 5.00 -19.52 25.04
N LEU A 196 5.31 -20.29 24.00
CA LEU A 196 4.29 -20.80 23.09
C LEU A 196 3.70 -22.13 23.63
N PRO A 197 2.38 -22.38 23.47
CA PRO A 197 1.76 -23.63 23.86
C PRO A 197 2.40 -24.86 23.21
N GLU A 198 2.29 -26.01 23.86
CA GLU A 198 2.72 -27.29 23.31
C GLU A 198 1.93 -27.64 22.03
N GLY A 199 2.61 -28.11 20.99
CA GLY A 199 2.00 -28.35 19.68
C GLY A 199 1.92 -27.12 18.77
N THR A 200 2.37 -25.94 19.22
CA THR A 200 2.76 -24.88 18.28
C THR A 200 3.87 -25.38 17.38
N VAL A 201 3.85 -24.99 16.11
CA VAL A 201 4.85 -25.47 15.14
C VAL A 201 6.23 -25.02 15.62
N ALA A 202 7.05 -25.97 16.10
CA ALA A 202 8.41 -25.69 16.54
C ALA A 202 9.19 -25.11 15.35
N GLY A 203 9.65 -23.86 15.47
CA GLY A 203 10.27 -23.14 14.36
C GLY A 203 9.30 -22.37 13.45
N ALA A 204 8.03 -22.21 13.83
CA ALA A 204 7.23 -21.08 13.35
C ALA A 204 7.96 -19.81 13.79
N ALA A 205 8.81 -19.30 12.89
CA ALA A 205 9.50 -18.03 13.06
C ALA A 205 8.47 -16.98 13.54
N PRO A 206 8.87 -16.04 14.42
CA PRO A 206 7.97 -15.11 15.05
C PRO A 206 7.07 -14.49 13.98
N VAL A 207 5.80 -14.88 13.98
CA VAL A 207 4.91 -14.54 12.87
C VAL A 207 4.64 -13.05 12.95
N SER A 208 5.27 -12.33 12.03
CA SER A 208 5.06 -10.91 11.87
C SER A 208 3.84 -10.68 10.97
N VAL A 209 3.02 -9.70 11.34
CA VAL A 209 1.82 -9.34 10.59
C VAL A 209 1.79 -7.82 10.38
N PRO A 210 1.61 -7.32 9.15
CA PRO A 210 1.46 -5.92 8.87
C PRO A 210 0.10 -5.46 9.38
N CYS A 211 0.10 -4.28 9.97
CA CYS A 211 -1.06 -3.62 10.53
C CYS A 211 -1.13 -2.18 10.02
N TRP A 212 -2.34 -1.64 10.00
CA TRP A 212 -2.61 -0.23 9.88
C TRP A 212 -2.77 0.38 11.27
N LYS A 213 -1.83 1.25 11.65
CA LYS A 213 -1.92 2.12 12.83
C LYS A 213 -2.64 3.40 12.46
N GLY A 214 -3.91 3.47 12.87
CA GLY A 214 -4.72 4.69 12.83
C GLY A 214 -4.54 5.54 14.10
N PRO A 215 -5.26 6.67 14.20
CA PRO A 215 -5.27 7.49 15.41
C PRO A 215 -5.97 6.82 16.60
N ALA A 216 -6.99 5.99 16.34
CA ALA A 216 -7.84 5.39 17.37
C ALA A 216 -7.89 3.86 17.33
N SER A 217 -7.19 3.21 16.40
CA SER A 217 -7.23 1.76 16.24
C SER A 217 -5.99 1.19 15.57
N LEU A 218 -5.77 -0.10 15.79
CA LEU A 218 -4.81 -0.94 15.08
C LEU A 218 -5.58 -2.03 14.34
N ASN A 219 -5.30 -2.20 13.04
CA ASN A 219 -6.07 -3.10 12.17
C ASN A 219 -5.13 -4.00 11.38
N LEU A 220 -5.41 -5.29 11.27
CA LEU A 220 -4.60 -6.21 10.45
C LEU A 220 -4.74 -5.91 8.96
N LEU A 221 -3.64 -6.03 8.21
CA LEU A 221 -3.59 -5.85 6.75
C LEU A 221 -3.55 -7.18 5.97
N ILE A 222 -3.85 -8.29 6.65
CA ILE A 222 -3.92 -9.65 6.08
C ILE A 222 -5.35 -10.15 5.96
N THR A 223 -5.59 -11.22 5.22
CA THR A 223 -6.93 -11.80 5.07
C THR A 223 -7.39 -12.46 6.37
N SER A 224 -8.71 -12.69 6.51
CA SER A 224 -9.27 -13.42 7.66
C SER A 224 -8.75 -14.86 7.72
N THR A 225 -8.57 -15.49 6.57
CA THR A 225 -7.97 -16.82 6.44
C THR A 225 -6.54 -16.83 6.95
N ASP A 226 -5.70 -15.90 6.52
CA ASP A 226 -4.30 -15.82 6.99
C ASP A 226 -4.25 -15.58 8.50
N ALA A 227 -5.06 -14.66 9.01
CA ALA A 227 -5.10 -14.36 10.45
C ALA A 227 -5.51 -15.61 11.26
N HIS A 228 -6.44 -16.41 10.76
CA HIS A 228 -6.88 -17.63 11.40
C HIS A 228 -5.80 -18.72 11.38
N VAL A 229 -5.13 -18.93 10.25
CA VAL A 229 -4.01 -19.90 10.14
C VAL A 229 -2.89 -19.53 11.11
N ILE A 230 -2.55 -18.24 11.17
CA ILE A 230 -1.52 -17.75 12.10
C ILE A 230 -1.98 -17.93 13.56
N LEU A 231 -3.25 -17.64 13.87
CA LEU A 231 -3.80 -17.85 15.21
C LEU A 231 -3.67 -19.32 15.65
N GLU A 232 -4.04 -20.26 14.79
CA GLU A 232 -3.94 -21.70 15.06
C GLU A 232 -2.48 -22.15 15.23
N GLN A 233 -1.57 -21.65 14.38
CA GLN A 233 -0.13 -21.93 14.50
C GLN A 233 0.46 -21.45 15.83
N LEU A 234 -0.09 -20.37 16.39
CA LEU A 234 0.27 -19.82 17.71
C LEU A 234 -0.52 -20.46 18.86
N GLY A 235 -1.26 -21.55 18.62
CA GLY A 235 -2.03 -22.27 19.64
C GLY A 235 -3.32 -21.59 20.07
N GLY A 236 -3.72 -20.54 19.36
CA GLY A 236 -5.00 -19.85 19.57
C GLY A 236 -6.16 -20.61 18.92
N LYS A 237 -7.37 -20.34 19.40
CA LYS A 237 -8.60 -20.89 18.84
C LYS A 237 -9.49 -19.75 18.38
N LYS A 238 -10.17 -19.93 17.25
CA LYS A 238 -11.23 -19.00 16.86
C LYS A 238 -12.36 -19.13 17.89
N GLU A 239 -12.76 -18.04 18.51
CA GLU A 239 -14.01 -18.04 19.28
C GLU A 239 -15.13 -18.44 18.33
N SER A 240 -15.87 -19.51 18.67
CA SER A 240 -17.08 -19.83 17.95
C SER A 240 -18.00 -18.62 18.06
N GLU A 241 -18.44 -18.06 16.93
CA GLU A 241 -19.50 -17.05 16.95
C GLU A 241 -20.61 -17.58 17.85
N PRO A 242 -21.13 -16.79 18.81
CA PRO A 242 -22.29 -17.22 19.56
C PRO A 242 -23.35 -17.57 18.53
N LYS A 243 -23.81 -18.83 18.54
CA LYS A 243 -24.95 -19.25 17.74
C LYS A 243 -26.11 -18.38 18.21
N VAL A 244 -26.41 -17.32 17.46
CA VAL A 244 -27.66 -16.61 17.62
C VAL A 244 -28.72 -17.64 17.21
N ASP A 245 -29.37 -18.22 18.21
CA ASP A 245 -30.55 -19.05 18.00
C ASP A 245 -31.54 -18.20 17.20
N LYS A 246 -31.71 -18.53 15.91
CA LYS A 246 -32.75 -17.93 15.09
C LYS A 246 -34.09 -18.25 15.75
N PRO A 247 -34.90 -17.26 16.16
CA PRO A 247 -36.28 -17.54 16.49
C PRO A 247 -36.99 -18.04 15.23
N ALA A 248 -37.67 -19.17 15.37
CA ALA A 248 -38.59 -19.68 14.36
C ALA A 248 -39.90 -18.87 14.38
N GLU A 249 -40.51 -18.76 13.19
CA GLU A 249 -41.85 -18.21 12.88
C GLU A 249 -42.05 -16.68 12.98
N ALA A 250 -42.82 -15.99 12.12
CA ALA A 250 -43.79 -16.39 11.11
C ALA A 250 -43.89 -15.32 10.00
N ALA A 251 -44.51 -15.72 8.88
CA ALA A 251 -44.65 -14.96 7.65
C ALA A 251 -45.69 -13.81 7.69
N ALA A 252 -45.48 -12.88 6.75
CA ALA A 252 -46.45 -12.01 6.06
C ALA A 252 -47.02 -10.77 6.76
N ALA A 253 -46.63 -9.59 6.26
CA ALA A 253 -47.56 -8.58 5.74
C ALA A 253 -46.81 -7.57 4.84
N LYS A 254 -47.21 -7.50 3.57
CA LYS A 254 -46.87 -6.40 2.65
C LYS A 254 -47.78 -5.21 2.96
N VAL A 255 -47.22 -4.01 3.00
CA VAL A 255 -47.93 -2.77 2.66
C VAL A 255 -46.97 -1.93 1.80
N GLU A 256 -47.35 -1.75 0.54
CA GLU A 256 -46.84 -0.70 -0.34
C GLU A 256 -47.71 0.54 -0.13
N VAL A 257 -47.11 1.72 0.06
CA VAL A 257 -47.58 2.97 -0.57
C VAL A 257 -46.36 3.86 -0.88
N GLU A 258 -46.45 4.42 -2.08
CA GLU A 258 -45.51 5.20 -2.88
C GLU A 258 -45.12 6.57 -2.31
N GLY A 259 -44.04 7.15 -2.85
CA GLY A 259 -43.77 8.59 -2.71
C GLY A 259 -42.34 9.06 -3.01
N GLU A 260 -42.01 9.12 -4.31
CA GLU A 260 -41.08 10.05 -4.98
C GLU A 260 -39.55 10.02 -4.67
N GLY A 261 -38.78 9.51 -5.64
CA GLY A 261 -37.40 9.97 -5.95
C GLY A 261 -37.40 11.25 -6.79
N PRO A 262 -36.33 11.64 -7.54
CA PRO A 262 -35.08 10.95 -7.89
C PRO A 262 -33.81 11.84 -7.61
N ALA A 263 -32.55 11.62 -8.02
CA ALA A 263 -31.89 10.89 -9.11
C ALA A 263 -30.41 10.65 -8.71
N GLN A 264 -29.86 9.44 -8.77
CA GLN A 264 -29.18 8.78 -9.90
C GLN A 264 -27.91 9.47 -10.47
N ALA A 265 -26.76 8.84 -10.22
CA ALA A 265 -25.56 8.92 -11.06
C ALA A 265 -25.56 7.73 -12.03
N LYS A 266 -25.46 8.02 -13.33
CA LYS A 266 -25.38 7.05 -14.44
C LYS A 266 -23.98 6.41 -14.52
N ALA A 267 -23.98 5.10 -14.76
CA ALA A 267 -22.86 4.36 -15.34
C ALA A 267 -23.22 4.00 -16.79
N GLU A 268 -22.37 4.41 -17.73
CA GLU A 268 -22.29 3.87 -19.10
C GLU A 268 -21.30 2.68 -19.03
N GLY A 269 -21.42 1.54 -19.71
CA GLY A 269 -22.22 1.13 -20.85
C GLY A 269 -21.35 0.15 -21.66
N GLU A 270 -21.48 -1.16 -21.42
CA GLU A 270 -20.87 -2.22 -22.24
C GLU A 270 -21.70 -2.44 -23.52
N GLY A 271 -21.07 -2.33 -24.68
CA GLY A 271 -21.64 -2.69 -25.98
C GLY A 271 -21.19 -4.08 -26.42
N ALA A 272 -22.14 -5.01 -26.57
CA ALA A 272 -21.94 -6.29 -27.24
C ALA A 272 -21.99 -6.11 -28.78
N PRO A 273 -21.26 -6.93 -29.57
CA PRO A 273 -21.24 -6.82 -31.02
C PRO A 273 -22.43 -7.52 -31.70
N ALA A 274 -22.86 -6.97 -32.85
CA ALA A 274 -23.88 -7.51 -33.75
C ALA A 274 -23.31 -8.60 -34.69
N PRO A 275 -24.15 -9.51 -35.22
CA PRO A 275 -23.72 -10.68 -36.01
C PRO A 275 -23.34 -10.32 -37.46
N MET A 276 -22.39 -11.09 -37.99
CA MET A 276 -21.86 -11.00 -39.36
C MET A 276 -22.73 -11.80 -40.33
N GLU A 277 -23.25 -11.13 -41.36
CA GLU A 277 -23.89 -11.74 -42.52
C GLU A 277 -22.86 -12.41 -43.43
N ALA A 278 -23.23 -13.57 -43.97
CA ALA A 278 -22.49 -14.32 -44.96
C ALA A 278 -22.99 -13.95 -46.35
N GLU A 279 -22.09 -13.69 -47.29
CA GLU A 279 -22.33 -13.99 -48.70
C GLU A 279 -21.02 -14.09 -49.51
N ALA A 280 -21.00 -15.14 -50.33
CA ALA A 280 -20.26 -15.43 -51.58
C ALA A 280 -18.75 -15.15 -51.71
#